data_AF-A0A2J8M0Z5-F1
#
_entry.id   AF-A0A2J8M0Z5-F1
#
_cell.length_a   1.000
_cell.length_b   1.000
_cell.length_c   1.000
_cell.angle_alpha   90.00
_cell.angle_beta   90.00
_cell.angle_gamma   90.00
#
_symmetry.space_group_name_H-M   'P 1'
#
loop_
_entity.id
_entity.type
_entity.pdbx_description
1 polymer ?
#
loop_
_entity_poly.entity_id
_entity_poly.type
_entity_poly.pdbx_seq_one_letter_code
_entity_poly.pdbx_strand_id
1 'polypeptide(L)'
;KFDDLDGTHALMSRMVQNETPYFIWTTRRDVLDCRFLSKDQMINHYARAGSFTTKVGLCLNLRNLPWFDEVDANSFFPRCYRLGAEDDKKAFIGDKQPKKQEKNPVLVSPEFVDEALCACEEYLSNLAHMDIDKDLEAPLYLTPKGWSLFLQRYYQVVHEGAELRHLDTQVQRCEDILQQLRAVVPQIDMEG
;
A
#
# COMPACT_ATOMS: atom_id res chain seq x y z
N LYS A 1 -15.16 -49.78 30.10
CA LYS A 1 -13.93 -49.35 30.78
C LYS A 1 -13.20 -48.46 29.79
N PHE A 2 -13.32 -47.15 29.94
CA PHE A 2 -12.42 -46.23 29.25
C PHE A 2 -11.10 -46.35 30.01
N ASP A 3 -10.04 -46.75 29.30
CA ASP A 3 -8.68 -46.74 29.86
C ASP A 3 -8.40 -45.35 30.42
N ASP A 4 -7.78 -45.28 31.59
CA ASP A 4 -7.30 -44.03 32.19
C ASP A 4 -6.12 -43.50 31.38
N LEU A 5 -6.43 -42.96 30.20
CA LEU A 5 -5.47 -42.41 29.25
C LEU A 5 -4.71 -41.24 29.87
N ASP A 6 -5.37 -40.42 30.68
CA ASP A 6 -4.73 -39.29 31.36
C ASP A 6 -3.70 -39.76 32.40
N GLY A 7 -4.06 -40.74 33.23
CA GLY A 7 -3.10 -41.36 34.17
C GLY A 7 -1.93 -42.05 33.46
N THR A 8 -2.21 -42.70 32.33
CA THR A 8 -1.21 -43.35 31.48
C THR A 8 -0.25 -42.32 30.86
N HIS A 9 -0.77 -41.22 30.29
CA HIS A 9 0.04 -40.15 29.72
C HIS A 9 0.86 -39.40 30.77
N ALA A 10 0.30 -39.16 31.96
CA ALA A 10 1.03 -38.55 33.06
C ALA A 10 2.21 -39.41 33.53
N LEU A 11 2.01 -40.73 33.61
CA LEU A 11 3.07 -41.68 33.94
C LEU A 11 4.16 -41.69 32.85
N MET A 12 3.76 -41.80 31.57
CA MET A 12 4.69 -41.76 30.43
C MET A 12 5.49 -40.45 30.41
N SER A 13 4.84 -39.31 30.64
CA SER A 13 5.48 -37.99 30.72
C SER A 13 6.55 -37.94 31.83
N ARG A 14 6.29 -38.54 32.99
CA ARG A 14 7.27 -38.63 34.08
C ARG A 14 8.44 -39.56 33.75
N MET A 15 8.20 -40.66 33.02
CA MET A 15 9.27 -41.58 32.61
C MET A 15 10.27 -40.93 31.65
N VAL A 16 9.81 -40.02 30.79
CA VAL A 16 10.65 -39.32 29.80
C VAL A 16 11.09 -37.93 30.25
N GLN A 17 10.94 -37.58 31.53
CA GLN A 17 11.20 -36.21 32.03
C GLN A 17 12.65 -35.73 31.83
N ASN A 18 13.59 -36.67 31.69
CA ASN A 18 15.02 -36.38 31.49
C ASN A 18 15.46 -36.62 30.03
N GLU A 19 14.52 -36.94 29.14
CA GLU A 19 14.80 -37.17 27.73
C GLU A 19 14.55 -35.90 26.92
N THR A 20 15.36 -35.72 25.88
CA THR A 20 15.22 -34.56 24.98
C THR A 20 14.15 -34.84 23.91
N PRO A 21 13.13 -33.98 23.76
CA PRO A 21 12.11 -34.17 22.73
C PRO A 21 12.67 -33.89 21.34
N TYR A 22 12.41 -34.79 20.38
CA TYR A 22 12.80 -34.63 18.98
C TYR A 22 11.85 -33.73 18.18
N PHE A 23 10.58 -33.65 18.56
CA PHE A 23 9.58 -32.85 17.88
C PHE A 23 8.86 -31.97 18.90
N ILE A 24 8.90 -30.66 18.70
CA ILE A 24 8.30 -29.70 19.62
C ILE A 24 7.33 -28.82 18.85
N TRP A 25 6.06 -28.90 19.24
CA TRP A 25 4.99 -28.11 18.65
C TRP A 25 4.47 -27.09 19.66
N THR A 26 4.56 -25.81 19.34
CA THR A 26 4.05 -24.73 20.21
C THR A 26 3.14 -23.79 19.44
N THR A 27 2.21 -23.16 20.16
CA THR A 27 1.36 -22.11 19.58
C THR A 27 2.13 -20.82 19.33
N ARG A 28 3.04 -20.46 20.24
CA ARG A 28 3.85 -19.22 20.16
C ARG A 28 5.32 -19.56 20.03
N ARG A 29 6.03 -18.75 19.22
CA ARG A 29 7.47 -18.90 18.98
C ARG A 29 8.32 -18.60 20.21
N ASP A 30 7.90 -17.64 21.04
CA ASP A 30 8.66 -17.12 22.19
C ASP A 30 8.74 -18.10 23.37
N VAL A 31 8.03 -19.23 23.29
CA VAL A 31 8.11 -20.33 24.26
C VAL A 31 9.47 -21.02 24.23
N LEU A 32 10.17 -21.00 23.08
CA LEU A 32 11.43 -21.71 22.88
C LEU A 32 12.44 -20.82 22.15
N ASP A 33 13.68 -20.83 22.63
CA ASP A 33 14.78 -20.23 21.89
C ASP A 33 15.47 -21.29 21.03
N CYS A 34 15.20 -21.22 19.72
CA CYS A 34 15.69 -22.19 18.75
C CYS A 34 17.22 -22.25 18.63
N ARG A 35 17.96 -21.28 19.21
CA ARG A 35 19.43 -21.28 19.25
C ARG A 35 20.00 -22.38 20.14
N PHE A 36 19.21 -22.91 21.08
CA PHE A 36 19.61 -23.99 21.98
C PHE A 36 19.15 -25.38 21.52
N LEU A 37 18.52 -25.48 20.34
CA LEU A 37 18.09 -26.77 19.80
C LEU A 37 19.25 -27.50 19.13
N SER A 38 19.26 -28.82 19.29
CA SER A 38 20.14 -29.72 18.53
C SER A 38 19.65 -29.82 17.08
N LYS A 39 20.55 -30.22 16.16
CA LYS A 39 20.29 -30.28 14.71
C LYS A 39 19.19 -31.27 14.32
N ASP A 40 18.97 -32.28 15.16
CA ASP A 40 17.99 -33.35 15.01
C ASP A 40 16.62 -33.03 15.66
N GLN A 41 16.51 -31.90 16.37
CA GLN A 41 15.23 -31.43 16.89
C GLN A 41 14.47 -30.63 15.84
N MET A 42 13.18 -30.93 15.72
CA MET A 42 12.25 -30.29 14.80
C MET A 42 11.26 -29.41 15.56
N ILE A 43 11.00 -28.22 15.02
CA ILE A 43 10.01 -27.28 15.56
C ILE A 43 9.10 -26.75 14.44
N ASN A 44 7.89 -26.30 14.81
CA ASN A 44 6.91 -25.74 13.88
C ASN A 44 7.06 -24.22 13.65
N HIS A 45 8.19 -23.62 14.04
CA HIS A 45 8.44 -22.18 13.87
C HIS A 45 9.79 -21.91 13.21
N TYR A 46 9.82 -21.01 12.23
CA TYR A 46 11.07 -20.46 11.72
C TYR A 46 11.56 -19.30 12.60
N ALA A 47 12.89 -19.15 12.70
CA ALA A 47 13.52 -18.14 13.56
C ALA A 47 13.13 -16.69 13.19
N ARG A 48 12.88 -16.40 11.91
CA ARG A 48 12.65 -15.04 11.39
C ARG A 48 11.45 -14.97 10.43
N ALA A 49 10.24 -14.89 10.98
CA ALA A 49 9.01 -14.68 10.19
C ALA A 49 8.62 -13.18 10.05
N GLY A 50 9.18 -12.31 10.90
CA GLY A 50 8.70 -10.93 11.07
C GLY A 50 8.84 -10.01 9.85
N SER A 51 9.65 -10.40 8.85
CA SER A 51 9.83 -9.61 7.63
C SER A 51 8.57 -9.59 6.76
N PHE A 52 7.73 -10.63 6.75
CA PHE A 52 6.51 -10.68 5.92
C PHE A 52 5.23 -10.85 6.74
N THR A 53 5.32 -11.25 8.02
CA THR A 53 4.15 -11.34 8.91
C THR A 53 3.77 -10.02 9.58
N THR A 54 4.40 -8.91 9.21
CA THR A 54 4.07 -7.57 9.69
C THR A 54 3.66 -6.70 8.51
N LYS A 55 2.74 -5.74 8.75
CA LYS A 55 2.30 -4.82 7.70
C LYS A 55 3.47 -4.02 7.12
N VAL A 56 4.34 -3.50 7.99
CA VAL A 56 5.52 -2.72 7.59
C VAL A 56 6.53 -3.58 6.86
N GLY A 57 6.81 -4.79 7.35
CA GLY A 57 7.76 -5.70 6.70
C GLY A 57 7.27 -6.12 5.31
N LEU A 58 5.99 -6.51 5.19
CA LEU A 58 5.41 -6.89 3.91
C LEU A 58 5.44 -5.74 2.90
N CYS A 59 5.07 -4.52 3.34
CA CYS A 59 5.13 -3.31 2.53
C CYS A 59 6.55 -3.07 1.97
N LEU A 60 7.58 -3.21 2.81
CA LEU A 60 8.98 -3.03 2.40
C LEU A 60 9.50 -4.15 1.49
N ASN A 61 9.07 -5.39 1.71
CA ASN A 61 9.50 -6.50 0.84
C ASN A 61 8.91 -6.36 -0.55
N LEU A 62 7.61 -6.04 -0.67
CA LEU A 62 6.94 -5.93 -1.97
C LEU A 62 7.43 -4.75 -2.79
N ARG A 63 7.92 -3.67 -2.15
CA ARG A 63 8.62 -2.58 -2.86
C ARG A 63 9.89 -3.04 -3.57
N ASN A 64 10.55 -4.06 -3.03
CA ASN A 64 11.75 -4.65 -3.62
C ASN A 64 11.45 -5.88 -4.48
N LEU A 65 10.17 -6.20 -4.74
CA LEU A 65 9.77 -7.32 -5.59
C LEU A 65 10.45 -7.32 -6.97
N PRO A 66 10.68 -6.16 -7.63
CA PRO A 66 11.40 -6.12 -8.92
C PRO A 66 12.81 -6.73 -8.91
N TRP A 67 13.42 -6.93 -7.74
CA TRP A 67 14.71 -7.63 -7.62
C TRP A 67 14.58 -9.17 -7.67
N PHE A 68 13.36 -9.69 -7.58
CA PHE A 68 13.07 -11.12 -7.47
C PHE A 68 12.12 -11.61 -8.57
N ASP A 69 11.18 -10.77 -9.00
CA ASP A 69 10.14 -11.10 -9.98
C ASP A 69 9.73 -9.85 -10.77
N GLU A 70 9.26 -10.03 -12.00
CA GLU A 70 8.80 -8.96 -12.89
C GLU A 70 7.35 -8.53 -12.62
N VAL A 71 6.60 -9.29 -11.82
CA VAL A 71 5.20 -8.95 -11.49
C VAL A 71 5.13 -7.62 -10.72
N ASP A 72 4.28 -6.70 -11.19
CA ASP A 72 3.99 -5.47 -10.46
C ASP A 72 3.24 -5.77 -9.16
N ALA A 73 3.85 -5.41 -8.02
CA ALA A 73 3.24 -5.54 -6.71
C ALA A 73 1.89 -4.82 -6.60
N ASN A 74 1.70 -3.71 -7.32
CA ASN A 74 0.45 -2.95 -7.27
C ASN A 74 -0.72 -3.70 -7.93
N SER A 75 -0.47 -4.75 -8.72
CA SER A 75 -1.53 -5.57 -9.31
C SER A 75 -2.25 -6.48 -8.30
N PHE A 76 -1.61 -6.80 -7.17
CA PHE A 76 -2.17 -7.73 -6.18
C PHE A 76 -2.06 -7.24 -4.73
N PHE A 77 -1.32 -6.16 -4.47
CA PHE A 77 -1.14 -5.59 -3.15
C PHE A 77 -1.44 -4.09 -3.15
N PRO A 78 -2.43 -3.61 -2.37
CA PRO A 78 -2.77 -2.19 -2.29
C PRO A 78 -1.57 -1.33 -1.92
N ARG A 79 -1.41 -0.20 -2.62
CA ARG A 79 -0.26 0.69 -2.43
C ARG A 79 -0.15 1.13 -0.96
N CYS A 80 1.07 1.09 -0.41
CA CYS A 80 1.33 1.33 1.01
C CYS A 80 2.54 2.25 1.21
N TYR A 81 2.52 3.02 2.31
CA TYR A 81 3.57 3.97 2.65
C TYR A 81 3.90 3.93 4.15
N ARG A 82 5.17 4.10 4.51
CA ARG A 82 5.58 4.30 5.91
C ARG A 82 5.68 5.79 6.24
N LEU A 83 4.60 6.37 6.77
CA LEU A 83 4.52 7.81 7.03
C LEU A 83 5.56 8.37 8.02
N GLY A 84 6.23 7.51 8.80
CA GLY A 84 7.35 7.91 9.66
C GLY A 84 8.67 8.14 8.92
N ALA A 85 8.77 7.77 7.64
CA ALA A 85 9.90 8.08 6.77
C ALA A 85 9.52 9.24 5.85
N GLU A 86 10.36 10.28 5.78
CA GLU A 86 10.02 11.52 5.06
C GLU A 86 9.83 11.31 3.55
N ASP A 87 10.60 10.41 2.93
CA ASP A 87 10.45 10.12 1.50
C ASP A 87 9.12 9.41 1.19
N ASP A 88 8.75 8.41 2.01
CA ASP A 88 7.46 7.72 1.90
C ASP A 88 6.30 8.65 2.21
N LYS A 89 6.49 9.57 3.17
CA LYS A 89 5.51 10.61 3.48
C LYS A 89 5.32 11.51 2.27
N LYS A 90 6.38 12.02 1.64
CA LYS A 90 6.27 12.84 0.41
C LYS A 90 5.55 12.10 -0.72
N ALA A 91 5.86 10.82 -0.95
CA ALA A 91 5.15 10.00 -1.93
C ALA A 91 3.66 9.86 -1.57
N PHE A 92 3.34 9.62 -0.30
CA PHE A 92 1.96 9.62 0.19
C PHE A 92 1.27 10.98 0.03
N ILE A 93 1.97 12.10 0.25
CA ILE A 93 1.46 13.46 0.03
C ILE A 93 1.13 13.67 -1.46
N GLY A 94 1.99 13.20 -2.36
CA GLY A 94 1.71 13.18 -3.80
C GLY A 94 0.42 12.43 -4.13
N ASP A 95 0.15 11.33 -3.41
CA ASP A 95 -1.04 10.50 -3.60
C ASP A 95 -2.31 11.04 -2.91
N LYS A 96 -2.18 11.69 -1.74
CA LYS A 96 -3.30 12.17 -0.92
C LYS A 96 -2.91 13.40 -0.10
N GLN A 97 -3.63 14.51 -0.24
CA GLN A 97 -3.65 15.58 0.79
C GLN A 97 -5.06 16.12 1.04
N PRO A 98 -5.62 15.95 2.26
CA PRO A 98 -6.82 16.67 2.73
C PRO A 98 -6.46 17.86 3.61
N LYS A 99 -7.21 18.96 3.46
CA LYS A 99 -7.56 19.86 4.58
C LYS A 99 -9.03 20.26 4.48
N LYS A 100 -9.78 20.07 5.57
CA LYS A 100 -11.17 20.53 5.73
C LYS A 100 -11.20 22.03 5.98
N GLN A 101 -12.06 22.78 5.26
CA GLN A 101 -12.76 23.95 5.82
C GLN A 101 -13.86 24.56 4.92
N GLU A 102 -14.94 24.92 5.63
CA GLU A 102 -16.05 25.86 5.44
C GLU A 102 -17.04 25.81 4.25
N LYS A 103 -18.31 25.75 4.67
CA LYS A 103 -19.53 25.65 3.90
C LYS A 103 -19.85 26.95 3.17
N ASN A 104 -19.84 26.89 1.85
CA ASN A 104 -20.77 27.60 0.98
C ASN A 104 -21.02 26.72 -0.24
N PRO A 105 -22.21 26.77 -0.87
CA PRO A 105 -22.41 26.14 -2.18
C PRO A 105 -21.56 26.91 -3.20
N VAL A 106 -20.33 26.45 -3.39
CA VAL A 106 -19.37 27.01 -4.35
C VAL A 106 -19.63 26.36 -5.69
N LEU A 107 -19.65 27.16 -6.75
CA LEU A 107 -19.63 26.67 -8.12
C LEU A 107 -18.15 26.46 -8.52
N VAL A 108 -17.79 25.26 -8.95
CA VAL A 108 -16.44 24.98 -9.44
C VAL A 108 -16.39 25.16 -10.95
N SER A 109 -15.40 25.92 -11.39
CA SER A 109 -15.25 26.35 -12.78
C SER A 109 -14.67 25.24 -13.67
N PRO A 110 -14.91 25.25 -14.99
CA PRO A 110 -14.46 24.19 -15.89
C PRO A 110 -12.93 24.09 -16.01
N GLU A 111 -12.19 25.15 -15.68
CA GLU A 111 -10.72 25.12 -15.63
C GLU A 111 -10.20 24.08 -14.62
N PHE A 112 -11.00 23.76 -13.59
CA PHE A 112 -10.67 22.69 -12.64
C PHE A 112 -10.51 21.32 -13.33
N VAL A 113 -11.32 21.05 -14.36
CA VAL A 113 -11.24 19.81 -15.12
C VAL A 113 -9.98 19.80 -15.99
N ASP A 114 -9.63 20.92 -16.60
CA ASP A 114 -8.40 21.04 -17.39
C ASP A 114 -7.16 20.84 -16.50
N GLU A 115 -7.16 21.38 -15.29
CA GLU A 115 -6.09 21.16 -14.32
C GLU A 115 -5.92 19.66 -13.96
N ALA A 116 -7.04 18.94 -13.77
CA ALA A 116 -7.03 17.51 -13.50
C ALA A 116 -6.49 16.71 -14.70
N LEU A 117 -6.97 17.04 -15.91
CA LEU A 117 -6.55 16.39 -17.16
C LEU A 117 -5.04 16.56 -17.37
N CYS A 118 -4.53 17.78 -17.21
CA CYS A 118 -3.10 18.04 -17.37
C CYS A 118 -2.23 17.32 -16.33
N ALA A 119 -2.70 17.20 -15.08
CA ALA A 119 -2.00 16.41 -14.07
C ALA A 119 -1.95 14.91 -14.42
N CYS A 120 -3.04 14.35 -14.96
CA CYS A 120 -3.05 12.97 -15.45
C CYS A 120 -2.16 12.77 -16.68
N GLU A 121 -2.15 13.72 -17.62
CA GLU A 121 -1.27 13.71 -18.80
C GLU A 121 0.22 13.77 -18.40
N GLU A 122 0.56 14.61 -17.42
CA GLU A 122 1.91 14.69 -16.86
C GLU A 122 2.33 13.35 -16.21
N TYR A 123 1.44 12.72 -15.44
CA TYR A 123 1.69 11.40 -14.87
C TYR A 123 1.95 10.34 -15.94
N LEU A 124 1.10 10.26 -16.97
CA LEU A 124 1.28 9.33 -18.10
C LEU A 124 2.59 9.60 -18.86
N SER A 125 2.94 10.88 -19.06
CA SER A 125 4.18 11.29 -19.70
C SER A 125 5.41 10.83 -18.93
N ASN A 126 5.41 11.01 -17.60
CA ASN A 126 6.52 10.61 -16.73
C ASN A 126 6.65 9.09 -16.67
N LEU A 127 5.52 8.37 -16.65
CA LEU A 127 5.51 6.90 -16.70
C LEU A 127 6.06 6.37 -18.04
N ALA A 128 5.79 7.07 -19.13
CA ALA A 128 6.33 6.77 -20.46
C ALA A 128 7.75 7.30 -20.69
N HIS A 129 8.37 7.90 -19.68
CA HIS A 129 9.71 8.50 -19.75
C HIS A 129 9.86 9.59 -20.84
N MET A 130 8.77 10.29 -21.19
CA MET A 130 8.78 11.37 -22.18
C MET A 130 9.23 12.73 -21.60
N ASP A 131 9.58 12.77 -20.31
CA ASP A 131 10.04 13.94 -19.56
C ASP A 131 11.56 14.04 -19.44
N ILE A 132 12.31 13.07 -19.98
CA ILE A 132 13.79 13.02 -19.90
C ILE A 132 14.44 14.27 -20.50
N ASP A 133 13.84 14.85 -21.55
CA ASP A 133 14.37 16.05 -22.23
C ASP A 133 13.91 17.37 -21.58
N LYS A 134 13.11 17.33 -20.52
CA LYS A 134 12.69 18.55 -19.81
C LYS A 134 13.83 19.07 -18.95
N ASP A 135 14.00 20.39 -18.98
CA ASP A 135 14.99 21.07 -18.14
C ASP A 135 14.72 20.81 -16.65
N LEU A 136 15.77 20.69 -15.84
CA LEU A 136 15.65 20.44 -14.39
C LEU A 136 14.93 21.60 -13.66
N GLU A 137 14.91 22.79 -14.27
CA GLU A 137 14.17 23.96 -13.78
C GLU A 137 12.78 24.12 -14.42
N ALA A 138 12.35 23.20 -15.28
CA ALA A 138 11.03 23.26 -15.88
C ALA A 138 9.97 23.18 -14.76
N PRO A 139 9.07 24.17 -14.65
CA PRO A 139 8.06 24.16 -13.61
C PRO A 139 7.10 22.97 -13.84
N LEU A 140 6.89 22.19 -12.78
CA LEU A 140 5.78 21.23 -12.72
C LEU A 140 4.48 21.94 -13.08
N TYR A 141 3.56 21.22 -13.72
CA TYR A 141 2.29 21.80 -14.15
C TYR A 141 1.54 22.46 -12.99
N LEU A 142 1.52 21.80 -11.82
CA LEU A 142 1.00 22.36 -10.57
C LEU A 142 2.09 22.55 -9.52
N THR A 143 2.19 23.77 -9.00
CA THR A 143 3.02 24.06 -7.81
C THR A 143 2.41 23.45 -6.54
N PRO A 144 3.16 23.31 -5.43
CA PRO A 144 2.60 22.84 -4.16
C PRO A 144 1.39 23.66 -3.66
N LYS A 145 1.38 24.97 -3.93
CA LYS A 145 0.24 25.84 -3.65
C LYS A 145 -0.93 25.58 -4.61
N GLY A 146 -0.63 25.34 -5.89
CA GLY A 146 -1.62 24.93 -6.90
C GLY A 146 -2.34 23.65 -6.50
N TRP A 147 -1.60 22.62 -6.08
CA TRP A 147 -2.15 21.38 -5.54
C TRP A 147 -3.07 21.60 -4.33
N SER A 148 -2.68 22.49 -3.42
CA SER A 148 -3.50 22.81 -2.24
C SER A 148 -4.87 23.40 -2.64
N LEU A 149 -4.88 24.29 -3.64
CA LEU A 149 -6.11 24.91 -4.17
C LEU A 149 -6.96 23.92 -4.98
N PHE A 150 -6.31 23.09 -5.79
CA PHE A 150 -6.97 22.01 -6.54
C PHE A 150 -7.71 21.07 -5.58
N LEU A 151 -7.03 20.60 -4.53
CA LEU A 151 -7.62 19.71 -3.54
C LEU A 151 -8.78 20.36 -2.82
N GLN A 152 -8.66 21.63 -2.42
CA GLN A 152 -9.79 22.35 -1.82
C GLN A 152 -11.05 22.29 -2.69
N ARG A 153 -10.92 22.56 -4.00
CA ARG A 153 -12.04 22.46 -4.95
C ARG A 153 -12.55 21.04 -5.13
N TYR A 154 -11.66 20.05 -5.19
CA TYR A 154 -12.02 18.63 -5.22
C TYR A 154 -12.91 18.24 -4.02
N TYR A 155 -12.51 18.62 -2.79
CA TYR A 155 -13.28 18.31 -1.57
C TYR A 155 -14.66 18.96 -1.61
N GLN A 156 -14.76 20.19 -2.12
CA GLN A 156 -16.03 20.87 -2.28
C GLN A 156 -16.98 20.08 -3.20
N VAL A 157 -16.49 19.60 -4.34
CA VAL A 157 -17.31 18.83 -5.30
C VAL A 157 -17.68 17.45 -4.73
N VAL A 158 -16.71 16.71 -4.22
CA VAL A 158 -16.91 15.30 -3.82
C VAL A 158 -17.63 15.14 -2.47
N HIS A 159 -17.36 16.03 -1.51
CA HIS A 159 -17.87 15.88 -0.15
C HIS A 159 -18.86 16.95 0.29
N GLU A 160 -18.87 18.12 -0.35
CA GLU A 160 -19.70 19.26 0.07
C GLU A 160 -20.83 19.58 -0.92
N GLY A 161 -20.92 18.83 -2.03
CA GLY A 161 -22.00 18.94 -3.02
C GLY A 161 -21.89 20.18 -3.92
N ALA A 162 -20.68 20.74 -4.08
CA ALA A 162 -20.43 21.81 -5.04
C ALA A 162 -20.72 21.33 -6.47
N GLU A 163 -21.35 22.19 -7.27
CA GLU A 163 -21.64 21.89 -8.68
C GLU A 163 -20.41 22.16 -9.55
N LEU A 164 -20.00 21.15 -10.32
CA LEU A 164 -18.90 21.22 -11.26
C LEU A 164 -19.42 21.59 -12.66
N ARG A 165 -19.06 22.79 -13.15
CA ARG A 165 -19.24 23.13 -14.56
C ARG A 165 -18.22 22.39 -15.40
N HIS A 166 -18.67 21.85 -16.53
CA HIS A 166 -17.83 21.14 -17.50
C HIS A 166 -18.32 21.42 -18.91
N LEU A 167 -17.43 21.24 -19.87
CA LEU A 167 -17.73 21.28 -21.31
C LEU A 167 -17.81 19.84 -21.85
N ASP A 168 -18.64 19.60 -22.86
CA ASP A 168 -18.75 18.27 -23.48
C ASP A 168 -17.41 17.76 -24.03
N THR A 169 -16.57 18.68 -24.52
CA THR A 169 -15.20 18.36 -24.98
C THR A 169 -14.29 17.87 -23.85
N GLN A 170 -14.51 18.35 -22.62
CA GLN A 170 -13.77 17.89 -21.45
C GLN A 170 -14.20 16.48 -21.04
N VAL A 171 -15.49 16.16 -21.16
CA VAL A 171 -16.01 14.81 -20.87
C VAL A 171 -15.32 13.77 -21.75
N GLN A 172 -15.24 14.03 -23.06
CA GLN A 172 -14.56 13.10 -23.98
C GLN A 172 -13.08 12.93 -23.62
N ARG A 173 -12.38 14.03 -23.32
CA ARG A 173 -10.97 13.96 -22.90
C ARG A 173 -10.79 13.19 -21.59
N CYS A 174 -11.70 13.34 -20.63
CA CYS A 174 -11.70 12.57 -19.39
C CYS A 174 -11.82 11.07 -19.68
N GLU A 175 -12.74 10.67 -20.56
CA GLU A 175 -12.92 9.26 -20.93
C GLU A 175 -11.65 8.67 -21.57
N ASP A 176 -11.06 9.41 -22.52
CA ASP A 176 -9.85 8.97 -23.22
C ASP A 176 -8.66 8.79 -22.26
N ILE A 177 -8.46 9.73 -21.34
CA ILE A 177 -7.39 9.65 -20.32
C ILE A 177 -7.66 8.53 -19.33
N LEU A 178 -8.91 8.34 -18.88
CA LEU A 178 -9.26 7.25 -17.98
C LEU A 178 -9.00 5.88 -18.63
N GLN A 179 -9.25 5.74 -19.93
CA GLN A 179 -8.92 4.51 -20.65
C GLN A 179 -7.41 4.24 -20.69
N GLN A 180 -6.59 5.27 -20.91
CA GLN A 180 -5.13 5.14 -20.85
C GLN A 180 -4.64 4.79 -19.44
N LEU A 181 -5.16 5.47 -18.41
CA LEU A 181 -4.80 5.20 -17.02
C LEU A 181 -5.14 3.77 -16.60
N ARG A 182 -6.28 3.21 -17.03
CA ARG A 182 -6.65 1.80 -16.76
C ARG A 182 -5.63 0.79 -17.28
N ALA A 183 -4.92 1.11 -18.36
CA ALA A 183 -3.90 0.21 -18.89
C ALA A 183 -2.63 0.18 -18.03
N VAL A 184 -2.37 1.23 -17.23
CA VAL A 184 -1.10 1.43 -16.54
C VAL A 184 -1.20 1.59 -15.02
N VAL A 185 -2.40 1.80 -14.48
CA VAL A 185 -2.67 1.92 -13.03
C VAL A 185 -3.54 0.75 -12.59
N PRO A 186 -2.96 -0.35 -12.07
CA PRO A 186 -3.71 -1.57 -11.74
C PRO A 186 -4.79 -1.39 -10.68
N GLN A 187 -4.67 -0.36 -9.83
CA GLN A 187 -5.56 -0.12 -8.69
C GLN A 187 -6.68 0.88 -8.99
N ILE A 188 -6.78 1.41 -10.22
CA ILE A 188 -7.69 2.52 -10.55
C ILE A 188 -9.16 2.23 -10.24
N ASP A 189 -9.63 0.99 -10.47
CA ASP A 189 -11.02 0.61 -10.21
C ASP A 189 -11.28 0.29 -8.72
N MET A 190 -10.21 0.13 -7.91
CA MET A 190 -10.30 -0.19 -6.49
C MET A 190 -10.16 1.04 -5.57
N GLU A 191 -9.49 2.10 -6.04
CA GLU A 191 -9.12 3.26 -5.22
C GLU A 191 -10.27 4.24 -4.94
N GLY A 192 -11.41 4.10 -5.65
CA GLY A 192 -12.66 4.83 -5.43
C GLY A 192 -12.79 6.10 -6.27
#